data_AF-A0A1W2FTJ1-F1
#
_entry.id   AF-A0A1W2FTJ1-F1
#
_cell.length_a   1.000
_cell.length_b   1.000
_cell.length_c   1.000
_cell.angle_alpha   90.00
_cell.angle_beta   90.00
_cell.angle_gamma   90.00
#
_symmetry.space_group_name_H-M   'P 1'
#
loop_
_entity.id
_entity.type
_entity.pdbx_description
1 polymer ?
#
loop_
_entity_poly.entity_id
_entity_poly.type
_entity_poly.pdbx_seq_one_letter_code
_entity_poly.pdbx_strand_id
1 'polypeptide(L)'
;MPMTQGPNSWREASARRLLTRLRQRTALNEGVGILQAWNLCHQQEARDRLLSEHGRAGQEAEADRMIAFVDATANRRADPDAHWD
;
A
#
# COMPACT_ATOMS: atom_id res chain seq x y z
N MET A 1 -3.17 -37.87 21.30
CA MET A 1 -3.32 -36.71 22.20
C MET A 1 -3.58 -35.49 21.34
N PRO A 2 -4.75 -34.84 21.38
CA PRO A 2 -5.01 -33.68 20.54
C PRO A 2 -4.25 -32.48 21.11
N MET A 3 -3.41 -31.83 20.28
CA MET A 3 -2.72 -30.61 20.67
C MET A 3 -3.75 -29.50 20.90
N THR A 4 -3.81 -29.02 22.13
CA THR A 4 -4.55 -27.83 22.54
C THR A 4 -4.06 -26.64 21.72
N GLN A 5 -4.82 -26.25 20.69
CA GLN A 5 -4.74 -24.89 20.12
C GLN A 5 -5.19 -23.90 21.20
N GLY A 6 -4.27 -23.54 22.09
CA GLY A 6 -4.54 -22.65 23.21
C GLY A 6 -4.81 -21.21 22.77
N PRO A 7 -5.26 -20.34 23.70
CA PRO A 7 -5.61 -18.92 23.47
C PRO A 7 -4.56 -18.07 22.73
N ASN A 8 -3.32 -18.56 22.63
CA ASN A 8 -2.24 -17.95 21.85
C ASN A 8 -2.45 -18.00 20.33
N SER A 9 -3.06 -19.06 19.78
CA SER A 9 -3.27 -19.17 18.32
C SER A 9 -4.32 -18.18 17.82
N TRP A 10 -5.39 -17.98 18.58
CA TRP A 10 -6.42 -16.97 18.29
C TRP A 10 -5.87 -15.55 18.38
N ARG A 11 -5.07 -15.25 19.41
CA ARG A 11 -4.42 -13.94 19.57
C ARG A 11 -3.47 -13.66 18.40
N GLU A 12 -2.66 -14.64 18.01
CA GLU A 12 -1.76 -14.52 16.87
C GLU A 12 -2.54 -14.31 15.56
N ALA A 13 -3.59 -15.09 15.32
CA ALA A 13 -4.44 -14.94 14.14
C ALA A 13 -5.10 -13.54 14.09
N SER A 14 -5.57 -13.05 15.24
CA SER A 14 -6.14 -11.70 15.37
C SER A 14 -5.11 -10.61 15.09
N ALA A 15 -3.91 -10.73 15.67
CA ALA A 15 -2.81 -9.80 15.44
C ALA A 15 -2.40 -9.75 13.95
N ARG A 16 -2.27 -10.93 13.30
CA ARG A 16 -1.98 -11.02 11.87
C ARG A 16 -3.04 -10.31 11.03
N ARG A 17 -4.33 -10.51 11.33
CA ARG A 17 -5.44 -9.82 10.62
C ARG A 17 -5.39 -8.31 10.79
N LEU A 18 -5.08 -7.82 12.00
CA LEU A 18 -4.93 -6.39 12.27
C LEU A 18 -3.76 -5.80 11.49
N LEU A 19 -2.61 -6.47 11.48
CA LEU A 19 -1.43 -6.04 10.73
C LEU A 19 -1.71 -5.99 9.22
N THR A 20 -2.39 -7.00 8.66
CA THR A 20 -2.80 -6.99 7.25
C THR A 20 -3.67 -5.78 6.93
N ARG A 21 -4.69 -5.51 7.74
CA ARG A 21 -5.58 -4.35 7.53
C ARG A 21 -4.86 -3.01 7.68
N LEU A 22 -3.94 -2.90 8.62
CA LEU A 22 -3.13 -1.69 8.79
C LEU A 22 -2.24 -1.47 7.57
N ARG A 23 -1.57 -2.51 7.07
CA ARG A 23 -0.76 -2.42 5.84
C ARG A 23 -1.58 -1.97 4.65
N GLN A 24 -2.74 -2.57 4.42
CA GLN A 24 -3.66 -2.17 3.34
C GLN A 24 -4.08 -0.70 3.46
N ARG A 25 -4.40 -0.24 4.67
CA ARG A 25 -4.79 1.14 4.91
C ARG A 25 -3.62 2.12 4.73
N THR A 26 -2.42 1.73 5.13
CA THR A 26 -1.19 2.51 4.91
C THR A 26 -0.93 2.65 3.41
N ALA A 27 -0.92 1.54 2.66
CA ALA A 27 -0.73 1.56 1.22
C ALA A 27 -1.74 2.47 0.52
N LEU A 28 -3.04 2.35 0.86
CA LEU A 28 -4.07 3.23 0.30
C LEU A 28 -3.81 4.72 0.58
N ASN A 29 -3.42 5.07 1.80
CA ASN A 29 -3.13 6.47 2.13
C ASN A 29 -1.90 7.00 1.39
N GLU A 30 -0.86 6.17 1.23
CA GLU A 30 0.33 6.51 0.45
C GLU A 30 -0.01 6.67 -1.04
N GLY A 31 -0.74 5.72 -1.62
CA GLY A 31 -1.23 5.81 -3.00
C GLY A 31 -2.07 7.06 -3.27
N VAL A 32 -2.95 7.44 -2.34
CA VAL A 32 -3.68 8.71 -2.40
C VAL A 32 -2.71 9.89 -2.41
N GLY A 33 -1.71 9.93 -1.53
CA GLY A 33 -0.70 10.99 -1.49
C GLY A 33 0.10 11.09 -2.80
N ILE A 34 0.48 9.94 -3.39
CA ILE A 34 1.16 9.88 -4.69
C ILE A 34 0.25 10.47 -5.78
N LEU A 35 -1.03 10.10 -5.85
CA LEU A 35 -1.96 10.67 -6.82
C LEU A 35 -2.16 12.17 -6.66
N GLN A 36 -2.24 12.66 -5.41
CA GLN A 36 -2.33 14.09 -5.15
C GLN A 36 -1.12 14.83 -5.71
N ALA A 37 0.08 14.29 -5.50
CA ALA A 37 1.31 14.88 -6.01
C ALA A 37 1.39 14.85 -7.54
N TRP A 38 1.01 13.73 -8.18
CA TRP A 38 1.06 13.58 -9.64
C TRP A 38 0.01 14.42 -10.38
N ASN A 39 -1.18 14.58 -9.81
CA ASN A 39 -2.31 15.26 -10.49
C ASN A 39 -2.59 16.66 -9.93
N LEU A 40 -1.84 17.12 -8.93
CA LEU A 40 -2.10 18.39 -8.23
C LEU A 40 -3.56 18.51 -7.73
N CYS A 41 -4.10 17.42 -7.21
CA CYS A 41 -5.51 17.33 -6.78
C CYS A 41 -5.67 17.22 -5.25
N HIS A 42 -6.90 17.44 -4.79
CA HIS A 42 -7.23 17.30 -3.37
C HIS A 42 -7.38 15.82 -2.97
N GLN A 43 -7.24 15.55 -1.68
CA GLN A 43 -7.24 14.18 -1.14
C GLN A 43 -8.52 13.41 -1.48
N GLN A 44 -9.67 14.07 -1.42
CA GLN A 44 -10.96 13.45 -1.72
C GLN A 44 -11.05 13.04 -3.18
N GLU A 45 -10.59 13.91 -4.09
CA GLU A 45 -10.58 13.62 -5.52
C GLU A 45 -9.65 12.44 -5.86
N ALA A 46 -8.44 12.41 -5.27
CA ALA A 46 -7.53 11.27 -5.43
C ALA A 46 -8.13 9.95 -4.93
N ARG A 47 -8.86 9.97 -3.80
CA ARG A 47 -9.59 8.81 -3.27
C ARG A 47 -10.71 8.37 -4.22
N ASP A 48 -11.52 9.31 -4.67
CA ASP A 48 -12.64 9.02 -5.55
C ASP A 48 -12.16 8.46 -6.89
N ARG A 49 -11.02 8.94 -7.38
CA ARG A 49 -10.35 8.41 -8.57
C ARG A 49 -9.86 6.97 -8.40
N LEU A 50 -9.12 6.68 -7.32
CA LEU A 50 -8.71 5.30 -7.01
C LEU A 50 -9.90 4.35 -6.92
N LEU A 51 -10.96 4.80 -6.25
CA LEU A 51 -12.17 4.01 -6.07
C LEU A 51 -12.94 3.82 -7.38
N SER A 52 -13.04 4.84 -8.23
CA SER A 52 -13.80 4.76 -9.48
C SER A 52 -13.08 3.93 -10.54
N GLU A 53 -11.75 4.03 -10.62
CA GLU A 53 -10.94 3.34 -11.62
C GLU A 53 -10.71 1.86 -11.27
N HIS A 54 -10.53 1.54 -9.98
CA HIS A 54 -10.14 0.19 -9.55
C HIS A 54 -11.15 -0.53 -8.65
N GLY A 55 -12.18 0.19 -8.17
CA GLY A 55 -13.15 -0.34 -7.23
C GLY A 55 -12.56 -0.63 -5.84
N ARG A 56 -13.44 -0.97 -4.88
CA ARG A 56 -13.03 -1.22 -3.48
C ARG A 56 -12.02 -2.38 -3.34
N ALA A 57 -12.14 -3.39 -4.20
CA ALA A 57 -11.28 -4.57 -4.17
C ALA A 57 -9.92 -4.33 -4.86
N GLY A 58 -9.85 -3.40 -5.82
CA GLY A 58 -8.64 -3.16 -6.62
C GLY A 58 -7.79 -1.97 -6.18
N GLN A 59 -8.37 -0.99 -5.48
CA GLN A 59 -7.67 0.22 -5.04
C GLN A 59 -6.41 -0.07 -4.19
N GLU A 60 -6.43 -1.14 -3.37
CA GLU A 60 -5.27 -1.52 -2.55
C GLU A 60 -4.12 -2.02 -3.43
N ALA A 61 -4.42 -2.88 -4.40
CA ALA A 61 -3.44 -3.42 -5.33
C ALA A 61 -2.90 -2.36 -6.30
N GLU A 62 -3.69 -1.33 -6.62
CA GLU A 62 -3.18 -0.18 -7.36
C GLU A 62 -2.24 0.66 -6.50
N ALA A 63 -2.62 0.97 -5.26
CA ALA A 63 -1.77 1.73 -4.36
C ALA A 63 -0.41 1.07 -4.14
N ASP A 64 -0.37 -0.26 -3.96
CA ASP A 64 0.88 -1.03 -3.88
C ASP A 64 1.73 -0.90 -5.17
N ARG A 65 1.09 -0.94 -6.35
CA ARG A 65 1.78 -0.76 -7.64
C ARG A 65 2.37 0.64 -7.78
N MET A 66 1.65 1.66 -7.35
CA MET A 66 2.11 3.05 -7.37
C MET A 66 3.31 3.26 -6.44
N ILE A 67 3.26 2.74 -5.21
CA ILE A 67 4.37 2.81 -4.25
C ILE A 67 5.60 2.13 -4.82
N ALA A 68 5.45 0.92 -5.34
CA ALA A 68 6.56 0.19 -5.97
C ALA A 68 7.19 0.97 -7.14
N PHE A 69 6.38 1.67 -7.95
CA PHE A 69 6.88 2.50 -9.03
C PHE A 69 7.67 3.72 -8.52
N VAL A 70 7.17 4.40 -7.49
CA VAL A 70 7.85 5.55 -6.87
C VAL A 70 9.17 5.10 -6.25
N ASP A 71 9.17 4.01 -5.47
CA ASP A 71 10.36 3.47 -4.83
C ASP A 71 11.42 3.04 -5.86
N ALA A 72 11.01 2.34 -6.92
CA ALA A 72 11.94 1.95 -8.00
C ALA A 72 12.55 3.18 -8.68
N THR A 73 11.75 4.22 -8.90
CA THR A 73 12.22 5.48 -9.51
C THR A 73 13.17 6.23 -8.57
N ALA A 74 12.85 6.29 -7.28
CA ALA A 74 13.68 6.92 -6.26
C ALA A 74 15.03 6.19 -6.11
N ASN A 75 15.01 4.86 -6.07
CA ASN A 75 16.22 4.03 -5.98
C ASN A 75 17.13 4.21 -7.20
N ARG A 76 16.57 4.27 -8.42
CA ARG A 76 17.37 4.56 -9.62
C ARG A 76 17.99 5.96 -9.57
N ARG A 77 17.26 6.97 -9.09
CA ARG A 77 17.81 8.33 -8.95
C ARG A 77 18.86 8.44 -7.86
N ALA A 78 18.76 7.62 -6.83
CA ALA A 78 19.72 7.56 -5.73
C ALA A 78 20.99 6.79 -6.11
N ASP A 79 20.98 6.04 -7.23
CA ASP A 79 22.14 5.36 -7.77
C ASP A 79 23.13 6.41 -8.35
N PRO A 80 24.31 6.58 -7.72
CA PRO A 80 25.32 7.52 -8.20
C PRO A 80 25.98 7.08 -9.51
N ASP A 81 25.67 5.91 -10.04
CA ASP A 81 26.16 5.49 -11.35
C ASP A 81 25.09 5.65 -12.45
N ALA A 82 23.83 5.95 -12.10
CA ALA A 82 22.71 6.05 -13.05
C ALA A 82 22.73 7.30 -13.98
N HIS A 83 23.75 8.16 -13.86
CA HIS A 83 23.90 9.38 -14.66
C HIS A 83 25.02 9.30 -15.71
N TRP A 84 25.57 8.11 -15.96
CA TRP A 84 26.64 7.88 -16.94
C TRP A 84 26.18 7.25 -18.27
N ASP A 85 24.87 7.07 -18.49
CA ASP A 85 24.25 6.64 -19.77
C ASP A 85 23.39 7.76 -20.38
#